data_AF-A0A9P8NL33-F1
#
_entry.id   AF-A0A9P8NL33-F1
#
_cell.length_a   1.000
_cell.length_b   1.000
_cell.length_c   1.000
_cell.angle_alpha   90.00
_cell.angle_beta   90.00
_cell.angle_gamma   90.00
#
_symmetry.space_group_name_H-M   'P 1'
#
loop_
_entity.id
_entity.type
_entity.pdbx_description
1 polymer ?
#
loop_
_entity_poly.entity_id
_entity_poly.type
_entity_poly.pdbx_seq_one_letter_code
_entity_poly.pdbx_strand_id
1 'polypeptide(L)'
;MSSEFFDVLNCQEAKNSHMELLKQLEGAFLRIAEYLITRESITFDEVMTLLCKDGIRGELNHDNNNYISALYLILCIVSWQTMLFKPRRIDHMHFEIHNEQGGYRGDAYMCLKIGVASCTRMPLSELLMGFGVLLPSKNLCLSDDEASREAFR
;
A
#
# COMPACT_ATOMS: atom_id res chain seq x y z
N MET A 1 -0.77 -6.77 17.30
CA MET A 1 -1.78 -6.29 16.34
C MET A 1 -3.13 -6.37 17.03
N SER A 2 -3.99 -5.36 16.86
CA SER A 2 -5.38 -5.37 17.36
C SER A 2 -6.21 -6.42 16.61
N SER A 3 -7.18 -7.07 17.26
CA SER A 3 -8.08 -8.07 16.65
C SER A 3 -8.88 -7.52 15.46
N GLU A 4 -9.15 -6.21 15.45
CA GLU A 4 -9.87 -5.47 14.40
C GLU A 4 -9.21 -5.55 13.00
N PHE A 5 -7.94 -5.97 12.95
CA PHE A 5 -7.19 -6.11 11.71
C PHE A 5 -7.64 -7.32 10.88
N PHE A 6 -8.09 -8.38 11.56
CA PHE A 6 -8.49 -9.63 10.93
C PHE A 6 -9.99 -9.70 10.62
N ASP A 7 -10.80 -8.85 11.25
CA ASP A 7 -12.24 -8.75 11.02
C ASP A 7 -12.60 -8.33 9.59
N VAL A 8 -11.62 -7.78 8.85
CA VAL A 8 -11.74 -7.43 7.43
C VAL A 8 -11.66 -8.68 6.52
N LEU A 9 -10.83 -9.66 6.88
CA LEU A 9 -10.67 -10.87 6.09
C LEU A 9 -11.92 -11.72 6.24
N ASN A 10 -12.30 -12.43 5.18
CA ASN A 10 -13.50 -13.27 5.17
C ASN A 10 -13.30 -14.53 6.03
N CYS A 11 -13.27 -14.36 7.35
CA CYS A 11 -13.21 -15.42 8.32
C CYS A 11 -14.63 -15.73 8.78
N GLN A 12 -15.40 -16.41 7.93
CA GLN A 12 -16.73 -16.87 8.32
C GLN A 12 -16.60 -17.83 9.51
N GLU A 13 -17.21 -17.46 10.64
CA GLU A 13 -17.60 -18.30 11.78
C GLU A 13 -16.89 -19.65 11.89
N ALA A 14 -15.57 -19.62 12.07
CA ALA A 14 -14.84 -20.76 12.59
C ALA A 14 -14.34 -20.35 13.97
N LYS A 15 -14.43 -21.25 14.93
CA LYS A 15 -13.66 -21.15 16.18
C LYS A 15 -12.19 -20.99 15.78
N ASN A 16 -11.71 -19.75 15.72
CA ASN A 16 -10.53 -19.34 14.95
C ASN A 16 -9.28 -20.12 15.37
N SER A 17 -8.91 -21.13 14.59
CA SER A 17 -7.54 -21.63 14.61
C SER A 17 -6.67 -20.55 13.97
N HIS A 18 -5.65 -20.08 14.70
CA HIS A 18 -4.64 -19.15 14.22
C HIS A 18 -4.11 -19.48 12.81
N MET A 19 -4.08 -20.77 12.45
CA MET A 19 -3.68 -21.25 11.13
C MET A 19 -4.58 -20.78 9.99
N GLU A 20 -5.89 -20.64 10.21
CA GLU A 20 -6.81 -20.24 9.13
C GLU A 20 -6.69 -18.74 8.84
N LEU A 21 -6.52 -17.93 9.89
CA LEU A 21 -6.21 -16.50 9.76
C LEU A 21 -4.91 -16.27 8.97
N LEU A 22 -3.87 -17.07 9.26
CA LEU A 22 -2.60 -16.99 8.54
C LEU A 22 -2.76 -17.32 7.05
N LYS A 23 -3.54 -18.35 6.71
CA LYS A 23 -3.79 -18.68 5.29
C LYS A 23 -4.55 -17.59 4.56
N GLN A 24 -5.54 -16.95 5.20
CA GLN A 24 -6.27 -15.85 4.57
C GLN A 24 -5.38 -14.62 4.38
N LEU A 25 -4.52 -14.32 5.35
CA LEU A 25 -3.52 -13.26 5.22
C LEU A 25 -2.51 -13.57 4.10
N GLU A 26 -2.03 -14.81 4.01
CA GLU A 26 -1.16 -15.27 2.93
C GLU A 26 -1.84 -15.14 1.57
N GLY A 27 -3.12 -15.55 1.46
CA GLY A 27 -3.92 -15.39 0.26
C GLY A 27 -4.07 -13.94 -0.17
N ALA A 28 -4.40 -13.05 0.77
CA ALA A 28 -4.47 -11.61 0.52
C ALA A 28 -3.11 -11.04 0.07
N PHE A 29 -2.02 -11.45 0.72
CA PHE A 29 -0.67 -11.05 0.38
C PHE A 29 -0.34 -11.43 -1.07
N LEU A 30 -0.54 -12.69 -1.45
CA LEU A 30 -0.23 -13.18 -2.80
C LEU A 30 -1.09 -12.51 -3.87
N ARG A 31 -2.39 -12.33 -3.63
CA ARG A 31 -3.27 -11.65 -4.60
C ARG A 31 -2.92 -10.19 -4.81
N ILE A 32 -2.63 -9.46 -3.74
CA ILE A 32 -2.20 -8.05 -3.86
C ILE A 32 -0.92 -7.96 -4.69
N ALA A 33 0.05 -8.86 -4.46
CA ALA A 33 1.27 -8.90 -5.26
C ALA A 33 0.96 -9.18 -6.75
N GLU A 34 0.08 -10.14 -7.03
CA GLU A 34 -0.36 -10.46 -8.39
C GLU A 34 -1.01 -9.25 -9.07
N TYR A 35 -1.90 -8.53 -8.39
CA TYR A 35 -2.54 -7.34 -8.94
C TYR A 35 -1.56 -6.21 -9.23
N LEU A 36 -0.56 -6.02 -8.37
CA LEU A 36 0.50 -5.02 -8.55
C LEU A 36 1.38 -5.30 -9.77
N ILE A 37 1.61 -6.57 -10.10
CA ILE A 37 2.47 -6.99 -11.23
C ILE A 37 1.69 -7.00 -12.54
N THR A 38 0.45 -7.47 -12.52
CA THR A 38 -0.33 -7.75 -13.74
C THR A 38 -1.03 -6.52 -14.31
N ARG A 39 -1.13 -5.42 -13.55
CA ARG A 39 -1.83 -4.21 -13.95
C ARG A 39 -0.87 -3.03 -14.00
N GLU A 40 -0.86 -2.32 -15.13
CA GLU A 40 -0.03 -1.13 -15.31
C GLU A 40 -0.42 0.00 -14.35
N SER A 41 -1.70 0.10 -14.02
CA SER A 41 -2.25 1.04 -13.05
C SER A 41 -3.38 0.37 -12.29
N ILE A 42 -3.28 0.40 -10.96
CA ILE A 42 -4.32 -0.06 -10.05
C ILE A 42 -4.42 0.89 -8.86
N THR A 43 -5.63 1.18 -8.42
CA THR A 43 -5.95 2.00 -7.24
C THR A 43 -6.29 1.12 -6.03
N PHE A 44 -6.29 1.69 -4.81
CA PHE A 44 -6.68 0.91 -3.63
C PHE A 44 -8.14 0.48 -3.67
N ASP A 45 -9.04 1.32 -4.22
CA ASP A 45 -10.45 0.95 -4.39
C ASP A 45 -10.62 -0.26 -5.33
N GLU A 46 -9.80 -0.35 -6.37
CA GLU A 46 -9.79 -1.50 -7.26
C GLU A 46 -9.23 -2.75 -6.59
N VAL A 47 -8.12 -2.65 -5.84
CA VAL A 47 -7.60 -3.77 -5.03
C VAL A 47 -8.66 -4.29 -4.07
N MET A 48 -9.34 -3.38 -3.36
CA MET A 48 -10.43 -3.71 -2.45
C MET A 48 -11.58 -4.44 -3.14
N THR A 49 -11.95 -3.98 -4.34
CA THR A 49 -13.00 -4.61 -5.15
C THR A 49 -12.59 -6.01 -5.62
N LEU A 50 -11.34 -6.19 -6.04
CA LEU A 50 -10.83 -7.49 -6.50
C LEU A 50 -10.72 -8.50 -5.37
N LEU A 51 -10.20 -8.11 -4.20
CA LEU A 51 -10.13 -8.99 -3.02
C LEU A 51 -11.52 -9.46 -2.56
N CYS A 52 -12.55 -8.62 -2.74
CA CYS A 52 -13.93 -9.00 -2.47
C CYS A 52 -14.46 -9.99 -3.52
N LYS A 53 -14.19 -9.74 -4.81
CA LYS A 53 -14.55 -10.68 -5.90
C LYS A 53 -13.87 -12.04 -5.77
N ASP A 54 -12.64 -12.06 -5.26
CA ASP A 54 -11.87 -13.29 -5.03
C ASP A 54 -12.26 -14.00 -3.72
N GLY A 55 -13.24 -13.47 -2.97
CA GLY A 55 -13.76 -14.07 -1.74
C GLY A 55 -12.82 -13.99 -0.52
N ILE A 56 -11.67 -13.34 -0.67
CA ILE A 56 -10.66 -13.15 0.39
C ILE A 56 -11.15 -12.14 1.43
N ARG A 57 -11.89 -11.13 0.97
CA ARG A 57 -12.53 -10.14 1.82
C ARG A 57 -14.04 -10.30 1.79
N GLY A 58 -14.68 -10.16 2.95
CA GLY A 58 -16.13 -10.08 3.02
C GLY A 58 -16.66 -8.85 2.28
N GLU A 59 -17.94 -8.87 1.92
CA GLU A 59 -18.64 -7.66 1.48
C GLU A 59 -18.63 -6.65 2.63
N LEU A 60 -18.14 -5.45 2.35
CA LEU A 60 -18.18 -4.37 3.32
C LEU A 60 -19.62 -3.86 3.38
N ASN A 61 -20.27 -4.03 4.54
CA ASN A 61 -21.33 -3.11 4.90
C ASN A 61 -20.75 -1.69 4.91
N HIS A 62 -21.55 -0.67 4.58
CA HIS A 62 -21.14 0.75 4.50
C HIS A 62 -20.61 1.36 5.82
N ASP A 63 -20.26 0.56 6.82
CA ASP A 63 -19.54 1.00 7.99
C ASP A 63 -18.13 1.46 7.61
N ASN A 64 -17.93 2.78 7.71
CA ASN A 64 -16.67 3.45 7.42
C ASN A 64 -15.46 2.80 8.12
N ASN A 65 -15.64 2.23 9.31
CA ASN A 65 -14.55 1.60 10.06
C ASN A 65 -13.99 0.35 9.38
N ASN A 66 -14.83 -0.50 8.78
CA ASN A 66 -14.37 -1.72 8.12
C ASN A 66 -13.59 -1.40 6.84
N TYR A 67 -14.04 -0.38 6.11
CA TYR A 67 -13.33 0.13 4.94
C TYR A 67 -11.94 0.66 5.31
N ILE A 68 -11.84 1.49 6.36
CA ILE A 68 -10.55 2.05 6.80
C ILE A 68 -9.59 0.95 7.27
N SER A 69 -10.08 -0.04 8.02
CA SER A 69 -9.28 -1.19 8.44
C SER A 69 -8.79 -2.00 7.23
N ALA A 70 -9.63 -2.17 6.20
CA ALA A 70 -9.23 -2.85 4.97
C ALA A 70 -8.16 -2.10 4.19
N LEU A 71 -8.33 -0.79 4.06
CA LEU A 71 -7.34 0.07 3.44
C LEU A 71 -6.00 0.01 4.20
N TYR A 72 -6.05 0.02 5.52
CA TYR A 72 -4.86 -0.10 6.36
C TYR A 72 -4.15 -1.45 6.18
N LEU A 73 -4.90 -2.56 6.09
CA LEU A 73 -4.34 -3.88 5.79
C LEU A 73 -3.63 -3.90 4.43
N ILE A 74 -4.26 -3.35 3.39
CA ILE A 74 -3.67 -3.29 2.05
C ILE A 74 -2.41 -2.43 2.08
N LEU A 75 -2.45 -1.26 2.73
CA LEU A 75 -1.27 -0.41 2.91
C LEU A 75 -0.14 -1.16 3.64
N CYS A 76 -0.44 -1.92 4.70
CA CYS A 76 0.55 -2.76 5.38
C CYS A 76 1.17 -3.80 4.42
N ILE A 77 0.35 -4.53 3.66
CA ILE A 77 0.81 -5.54 2.71
C ILE A 77 1.69 -4.93 1.63
N VAL A 78 1.23 -3.85 0.99
CA VAL A 78 2.00 -3.12 -0.02
C VAL A 78 3.32 -2.62 0.57
N SER A 79 3.28 -2.09 1.80
CA SER A 79 4.48 -1.62 2.49
C SER A 79 5.50 -2.74 2.75
N TRP A 80 5.05 -3.95 3.08
CA TRP A 80 5.93 -5.11 3.23
C TRP A 80 6.47 -5.64 1.90
N GLN A 81 5.64 -5.65 0.85
CA GLN A 81 6.05 -6.12 -0.47
C GLN A 81 7.08 -5.20 -1.13
N THR A 82 6.92 -3.90 -0.91
CA THR A 82 7.78 -2.88 -1.54
C THR A 82 8.94 -2.45 -0.65
N MET A 83 8.83 -2.62 0.67
CA MET A 83 9.79 -2.12 1.66
C MET A 83 10.01 -0.60 1.59
N LEU A 84 9.07 0.16 1.02
CA LEU A 84 9.25 1.59 0.74
C LEU A 84 8.75 2.52 1.85
N PHE A 85 7.78 2.07 2.65
CA PHE A 85 7.20 2.89 3.70
C PHE A 85 6.71 2.02 4.85
N LYS A 86 6.29 2.64 5.96
CA LYS A 86 5.62 1.95 7.06
C LYS A 86 4.40 2.77 7.48
N PRO A 87 3.18 2.32 7.16
CA PRO A 87 1.97 3.05 7.50
C PRO A 87 1.68 2.93 9.00
N ARG A 88 1.15 4.01 9.57
CA ARG A 88 0.58 4.06 10.92
C ARG A 88 -0.76 4.76 10.85
N ARG A 89 -1.82 4.10 11.32
CA ARG A 89 -3.13 4.74 11.44
C ARG A 89 -3.09 5.84 12.52
N ILE A 90 -3.47 7.06 12.17
CA ILE A 90 -3.63 8.17 13.12
C ILE A 90 -5.08 8.27 13.56
N ASP A 91 -5.99 8.31 12.58
CA ASP A 91 -7.43 8.47 12.80
C ASP A 91 -8.23 7.73 11.70
N HIS A 92 -9.49 8.12 11.48
CA HIS A 92 -10.37 7.52 10.47
C HIS A 92 -10.17 8.07 9.06
N MET A 93 -9.41 9.15 8.90
CA MET A 93 -9.22 9.88 7.64
C MET A 93 -7.74 9.96 7.23
N HIS A 94 -6.81 9.62 8.11
CA HIS A 94 -5.38 9.84 7.90
C HIS A 94 -4.51 8.66 8.35
N PHE A 95 -3.51 8.36 7.53
CA PHE A 95 -2.37 7.53 7.87
C PHE A 95 -1.10 8.39 7.91
N GLU A 96 -0.23 8.11 8.87
CA GLU A 96 1.15 8.61 8.89
C GLU A 96 2.07 7.59 8.25
N ILE A 97 3.14 8.07 7.64
CA ILE A 97 4.27 7.23 7.26
C ILE A 97 5.40 7.51 8.21
N HIS A 98 5.91 6.44 8.82
CA HIS A 98 7.01 6.55 9.76
C HIS A 98 8.23 7.17 9.07
N ASN A 99 8.73 8.27 9.62
CA ASN A 99 9.93 8.93 9.12
C ASN A 99 11.17 8.18 9.62
N GLU A 100 11.75 7.33 8.77
CA GLU A 100 12.99 6.63 9.09
C GLU A 100 14.25 7.50 8.91
N GLN A 101 14.13 8.66 8.25
CA GLN A 101 15.25 9.55 7.91
C GLN A 101 15.55 10.61 8.99
N GLY A 102 15.00 10.48 10.20
CA GLY A 102 15.31 11.38 11.32
C GLY A 102 14.97 12.86 11.09
N GLY A 103 14.10 13.17 10.12
CA GLY A 103 13.71 14.54 9.79
C GLY A 103 14.39 15.15 8.56
N TYR A 104 15.44 14.52 8.03
CA TYR A 104 16.03 14.91 6.76
C TYR A 104 15.10 14.49 5.61
N ARG A 105 14.70 15.41 4.73
CA ARG A 105 13.76 15.14 3.63
C ARG A 105 14.36 15.27 2.23
N GLY A 106 15.60 15.78 2.10
CA GLY A 106 16.17 16.15 0.80
C GLY A 106 15.24 17.07 -0.03
N ASP A 107 15.45 17.12 -1.34
CA ASP A 107 14.54 17.77 -2.30
C ASP A 107 13.36 16.88 -2.72
N ALA A 108 13.29 15.64 -2.20
CA ALA A 108 12.19 14.74 -2.45
C ALA A 108 11.01 15.12 -1.56
N TYR A 109 9.91 15.56 -2.18
CA TYR A 109 8.66 15.89 -1.49
C TYR A 109 7.96 14.61 -1.00
N MET A 110 8.47 13.98 0.06
CA MET A 110 7.80 12.84 0.70
C MET A 110 6.61 13.32 1.53
N CYS A 111 5.40 13.00 1.08
CA CYS A 111 4.19 13.26 1.87
C CYS A 111 4.08 12.22 2.99
N LEU A 112 4.46 12.59 4.22
CA LEU A 112 4.39 11.71 5.40
C LEU A 112 2.97 11.52 5.94
N LYS A 113 1.95 12.14 5.31
CA LYS A 113 0.54 11.98 5.68
C LYS A 113 -0.27 11.59 4.46
N ILE A 114 -0.90 10.43 4.52
CA ILE A 114 -1.82 9.95 3.49
C ILE A 114 -3.25 10.21 3.97
N GLY A 115 -4.00 11.05 3.26
CA GLY A 115 -5.45 11.16 3.44
C GLY A 115 -6.17 9.99 2.76
N VAL A 116 -7.16 9.39 3.42
CA VAL A 116 -7.94 8.25 2.89
C VAL A 116 -8.52 8.58 1.53
N ALA A 117 -9.24 9.72 1.40
CA ALA A 117 -9.92 10.09 0.17
C ALA A 117 -8.98 10.35 -1.03
N SER A 118 -7.76 10.84 -0.77
CA SER A 118 -6.77 11.06 -1.84
C SER A 118 -6.04 9.78 -2.21
N CYS A 119 -5.74 8.93 -1.22
CA CYS A 119 -5.06 7.66 -1.43
C CYS A 119 -5.87 6.70 -2.28
N THR A 120 -7.18 6.61 -2.02
CA THR A 120 -8.00 5.54 -2.58
C THR A 120 -8.18 5.61 -4.08
N ARG A 121 -8.11 6.83 -4.63
CA ARG A 121 -8.23 7.13 -6.07
C ARG A 121 -6.89 7.26 -6.77
N MET A 122 -5.80 7.39 -6.03
CA MET A 122 -4.46 7.50 -6.60
C MET A 122 -3.99 6.13 -7.08
N PRO A 123 -3.42 6.03 -8.30
CA PRO A 123 -2.73 4.84 -8.73
C PRO A 123 -1.63 4.46 -7.73
N LEU A 124 -1.53 3.17 -7.38
CA LEU A 124 -0.50 2.69 -6.45
C LEU A 124 0.90 3.00 -6.97
N SER A 125 1.13 2.97 -8.29
CA SER A 125 2.40 3.38 -8.89
C SER A 125 2.76 4.84 -8.57
N GLU A 126 1.81 5.78 -8.67
CA GLU A 126 2.01 7.18 -8.31
C GLU A 126 2.30 7.35 -6.82
N LEU A 127 1.56 6.62 -5.97
CA LEU A 127 1.83 6.64 -4.53
C LEU A 127 3.25 6.13 -4.21
N LEU A 128 3.65 5.01 -4.82
CA LEU A 128 4.96 4.37 -4.57
C LEU A 128 6.13 5.20 -5.11
N MET A 129 5.95 5.91 -6.23
CA MET A 129 6.94 6.88 -6.72
C MET A 129 7.24 7.98 -5.70
N GLY A 130 6.27 8.33 -4.85
CA GLY A 130 6.47 9.30 -3.76
C GLY A 130 7.38 8.79 -2.63
N PHE A 131 7.66 7.48 -2.55
CA PHE A 131 8.48 6.85 -1.52
C PHE A 131 9.82 6.30 -2.02
N GLY A 132 9.91 6.00 -3.31
CA GLY A 132 11.15 5.55 -3.94
C GLY A 132 11.98 6.70 -4.51
N VAL A 133 13.29 6.54 -4.54
CA VAL A 133 14.11 7.27 -5.51
C VAL A 133 13.89 6.61 -6.87
N LEU A 134 13.30 7.33 -7.83
CA LEU A 134 13.28 6.89 -9.22
C LEU A 134 14.72 6.84 -9.71
N LEU A 135 15.33 5.66 -9.68
CA LEU A 135 16.62 5.47 -10.31
C LEU A 135 16.43 5.70 -11.82
N PRO A 136 17.27 6.53 -12.46
CA PRO A 136 17.19 6.74 -13.89
C PRO A 136 17.23 5.38 -14.59
N SER A 137 16.40 5.23 -15.63
CA SER A 137 16.42 4.01 -16.45
C SER A 137 17.87 3.72 -16.86
N LYS A 138 18.27 2.43 -16.93
CA LYS A 138 19.66 2.03 -17.26
C LYS A 138 20.22 2.69 -18.53
N ASN A 139 19.36 3.23 -19.39
CA ASN A 139 19.72 3.89 -20.64
C ASN A 139 19.78 5.43 -20.54
N LEU A 140 19.36 6.05 -19.43
CA LEU A 140 19.48 7.50 -19.24
C LEU A 140 20.93 7.93 -18.92
N CYS A 141 21.76 7.01 -18.41
CA CYS A 141 23.19 7.25 -18.19
C CYS A 141 24.01 7.30 -19.50
N LEU A 142 23.35 7.21 -20.66
CA LEU A 142 23.95 7.37 -21.99
C LEU A 142 23.43 8.62 -22.72
N SER A 143 22.73 9.54 -22.03
CA SER A 143 22.50 10.85 -22.65
C SER A 143 23.79 11.66 -22.63
N ASP A 144 24.24 12.10 -23.81
CA ASP A 144 25.38 13.00 -23.99
C ASP A 144 25.07 14.45 -23.52
N ASP A 145 23.96 14.65 -22.83
CA ASP A 145 23.53 15.95 -22.34
C ASP A 145 24.20 16.26 -21.00
N GLU A 146 25.10 17.25 -21.03
CA GLU A 146 25.96 17.62 -19.91
C GLU A 146 25.18 18.11 -18.68
N ALA A 147 24.00 18.71 -18.91
CA ALA A 147 23.08 19.13 -17.85
C ALA A 147 22.48 17.95 -17.05
N SER A 148 22.29 16.80 -17.71
CA SER A 148 21.77 15.58 -17.07
C SER A 148 22.80 14.93 -16.14
N ARG A 149 24.11 15.16 -16.35
CA ARG A 149 25.20 14.58 -15.54
C ARG A 149 25.44 15.31 -14.23
N GLU A 150 25.11 16.58 -14.12
CA GLU A 150 25.28 17.35 -12.88
C GLU A 150 24.23 17.02 -11.81
N ALA A 151 23.04 16.56 -12.22
CA ALA A 151 21.96 16.21 -11.27
C ALA A 151 22.23 14.94 -10.45
N PHE A 152 23.21 14.11 -10.85
CA PHE A 152 23.54 12.83 -10.21
C PHE A 152 24.97 12.77 -9.67
N ARG A 153 25.60 13.93 -9.46
CA ARG A 153 26.98 14.04 -8.97
C ARG A 153 27.04 14.33 -7.47
#